data_AF-A0A3M2CQV6-F1
#
_entry.id   AF-A0A3M2CQV6-F1
#
_cell.length_a   1.000
_cell.length_b   1.000
_cell.length_c   1.000
_cell.angle_alpha   90.00
_cell.angle_beta   90.00
_cell.angle_gamma   90.00
#
_symmetry.space_group_name_H-M   'P 1'
#
loop_
_entity.id
_entity.type
_entity.pdbx_description
1 polymer ?
#
loop_
_entity_poly.entity_id
_entity_poly.type
_entity_poly.pdbx_seq_one_letter_code
_entity_poly.pdbx_strand_id
1 'polypeptide(L)'
;MSRRLAYQIGETVHLAALGVWAGALFGAGLTAAVTFPTMRDLDPTLGAYPDYTGEHWMLAAGQVASRVFLGTDIVQFVCAFLTIVGFTIAVIAGAKRRSWLLFFRAAGTGIAFLLVSYHLLLLMPPMQNDLRAYWDAAKAGDTATAEVHRQAFSDRHGEASRSIGSTAVVTLVTLGLGLWSVSGMAYGEKPVRDGTPS
;
A
#
# COMPACT_ATOMS: atom_id res chain seq x y z
N MET A 1 26.75 -6.21 -18.57
CA MET A 1 26.56 -5.83 -17.15
C MET A 1 27.15 -6.93 -16.26
N SER A 2 27.95 -6.60 -15.24
CA SER A 2 28.46 -7.62 -14.31
C SER A 2 27.32 -8.15 -13.43
N ARG A 3 27.38 -9.43 -13.02
CA ARG A 3 26.38 -10.03 -12.10
C ARG A 3 26.23 -9.23 -10.81
N ARG A 4 27.33 -8.67 -10.30
CA ARG A 4 27.35 -7.79 -9.12
C ARG A 4 26.50 -6.53 -9.33
N LEU A 5 26.67 -5.84 -10.46
CA LEU A 5 25.89 -4.64 -10.77
C LEU A 5 24.41 -4.96 -10.92
N ALA A 6 24.07 -6.07 -11.59
CA ALA A 6 22.69 -6.52 -11.75
C ALA A 6 22.01 -6.79 -10.39
N TYR A 7 22.71 -7.48 -9.48
CA TYR A 7 22.24 -7.73 -8.13
C TYR A 7 21.99 -6.43 -7.36
N GLN A 8 22.94 -5.49 -7.41
CA GLN A 8 22.80 -4.20 -6.72
C GLN A 8 21.59 -3.41 -7.22
N ILE A 9 21.39 -3.34 -8.54
CA ILE A 9 20.24 -2.66 -9.13
C ILE A 9 18.93 -3.33 -8.69
N GLY A 10 18.84 -4.67 -8.80
CA GLY A 10 17.64 -5.41 -8.41
C GLY A 10 17.29 -5.21 -6.94
N GLU A 11 18.29 -5.28 -6.05
CA GLU A 11 18.11 -5.08 -4.62
C GLU A 11 17.69 -3.64 -4.29
N THR A 12 18.34 -2.64 -4.88
CA THR A 12 17.96 -1.23 -4.69
C THR A 12 16.53 -0.96 -5.15
N VAL A 13 16.15 -1.43 -6.35
CA VAL A 13 14.78 -1.26 -6.86
C VAL A 13 13.76 -1.93 -5.94
N HIS A 14 14.03 -3.16 -5.51
CA HIS A 14 13.13 -3.90 -4.62
C HIS A 14 12.93 -3.18 -3.27
N LEU A 15 14.02 -2.76 -2.61
CA LEU A 15 13.94 -2.11 -1.31
C LEU A 15 13.32 -0.70 -1.40
N ALA A 16 13.66 0.06 -2.44
CA ALA A 16 13.06 1.37 -2.68
C ALA A 16 11.56 1.25 -2.94
N ALA A 17 11.13 0.30 -3.77
CA ALA A 17 9.73 0.05 -4.06
C ALA A 17 8.95 -0.34 -2.79
N LEU A 18 9.49 -1.23 -1.96
CA LEU A 18 8.87 -1.59 -0.67
C LEU A 18 8.77 -0.39 0.28
N GLY A 19 9.79 0.46 0.35
CA GLY A 19 9.78 1.68 1.17
C GLY A 19 8.71 2.68 0.73
N VAL A 20 8.64 2.96 -0.57
CA VAL A 20 7.62 3.86 -1.16
C VAL A 20 6.22 3.26 -0.97
N TRP A 21 6.07 1.95 -1.19
CA TRP A 21 4.79 1.25 -1.00
C TRP A 21 4.29 1.39 0.44
N ALA A 22 5.13 1.05 1.43
CA ALA A 22 4.77 1.19 2.83
C ALA A 22 4.42 2.65 3.17
N GLY A 23 5.26 3.60 2.74
CA GLY A 23 5.02 5.03 2.97
C GLY A 23 3.67 5.52 2.42
N ALA A 24 3.30 5.12 1.21
CA ALA A 24 2.01 5.46 0.61
C ALA A 24 0.83 4.90 1.42
N LEU A 25 0.91 3.65 1.87
CA LEU A 25 -0.12 3.02 2.70
C LEU A 25 -0.32 3.77 4.03
N PHE A 26 0.76 4.13 4.72
CA PHE A 26 0.66 4.93 5.95
C PHE A 26 0.13 6.35 5.69
N GLY A 27 0.58 6.99 4.60
CA GLY A 27 0.10 8.31 4.20
C GLY A 27 -1.41 8.33 3.96
N ALA A 28 -1.94 7.31 3.28
CA ALA A 28 -3.37 7.17 3.05
C ALA A 28 -4.16 6.96 4.35
N GLY A 29 -3.69 6.06 5.22
CA GLY A 29 -4.30 5.83 6.53
C GLY A 29 -4.31 7.07 7.42
N LEU A 30 -3.17 7.80 7.49
CA LEU A 30 -3.07 9.05 8.23
C LEU A 30 -4.00 10.12 7.65
N THR A 31 -4.09 10.22 6.32
CA THR A 31 -5.00 11.17 5.66
C THR A 31 -6.44 10.92 6.06
N ALA A 32 -6.89 9.65 6.06
CA ALA A 32 -8.24 9.31 6.51
C ALA A 32 -8.44 9.63 8.01
N ALA A 33 -7.47 9.26 8.85
CA ALA A 33 -7.51 9.50 10.29
C ALA A 33 -7.60 10.99 10.66
N VAL A 34 -7.06 11.88 9.84
CA VAL A 34 -7.15 13.33 10.03
C VAL A 34 -8.40 13.91 9.37
N THR A 35 -8.70 13.52 8.13
CA THR A 35 -9.74 14.15 7.30
C THR A 35 -11.13 13.90 7.87
N PHE A 36 -11.45 12.66 8.28
CA PHE A 36 -12.80 12.32 8.76
C PHE A 36 -13.17 13.09 10.05
N PRO A 37 -12.34 13.08 11.11
CA PRO A 37 -12.61 13.89 12.31
C PRO A 37 -12.66 15.38 12.00
N THR A 38 -11.71 15.89 11.21
CA THR A 38 -11.68 17.33 10.87
C THR A 38 -12.96 17.77 10.16
N MET A 39 -13.42 17.01 9.16
CA MET A 39 -14.66 17.34 8.45
C MET A 39 -15.87 17.23 9.38
N ARG A 40 -15.90 16.24 10.27
CA ARG A 40 -16.98 16.09 11.26
C ARG A 40 -17.06 17.31 12.19
N ASP A 41 -15.92 17.78 12.68
CA ASP A 41 -15.85 18.94 13.59
C ASP A 41 -16.22 20.25 12.88
N LEU A 42 -15.92 20.37 11.60
CA LEU A 42 -16.30 21.53 10.78
C LEU A 42 -17.78 21.55 10.40
N ASP A 43 -18.45 20.39 10.42
CA ASP A 43 -19.84 20.18 10.01
C ASP A 43 -20.23 20.95 8.71
N PRO A 44 -19.48 20.75 7.61
CA PRO A 44 -19.67 21.55 6.41
C PRO A 44 -21.01 21.25 5.76
N THR A 45 -21.66 22.28 5.21
CA THR A 45 -22.78 22.10 4.28
C THR A 45 -22.27 22.16 2.83
N LEU A 46 -22.62 21.17 2.00
CA LEU A 46 -22.18 21.10 0.62
C LEU A 46 -23.28 21.65 -0.30
N GLY A 47 -23.06 22.83 -0.90
CA GLY A 47 -24.03 23.46 -1.81
C GLY A 47 -24.37 22.63 -3.06
N ALA A 48 -23.54 21.64 -3.42
CA ALA A 48 -23.84 20.69 -4.50
C ALA A 48 -24.87 19.61 -4.12
N TYR A 49 -25.28 19.54 -2.85
CA TYR A 49 -26.20 18.57 -2.26
C TYR A 49 -27.30 19.30 -1.48
N PRO A 50 -28.08 20.19 -2.10
CA PRO A 50 -29.00 21.09 -1.39
C PRO A 50 -30.14 20.35 -0.68
N ASP A 51 -30.58 19.22 -1.23
CA ASP A 51 -31.73 18.45 -0.75
C ASP A 51 -31.34 17.21 0.07
N TYR A 52 -30.04 16.94 0.24
CA TYR A 52 -29.57 15.84 1.06
C TYR A 52 -29.71 16.20 2.55
N THR A 53 -30.31 15.32 3.35
CA THR A 53 -30.55 15.57 4.78
C THR A 53 -29.63 14.76 5.70
N GLY A 54 -28.74 13.96 5.13
CA GLY A 54 -27.77 13.16 5.87
C GLY A 54 -26.50 13.93 6.25
N GLU A 55 -25.46 13.19 6.63
CA GLU A 55 -24.20 13.75 7.14
C GLU A 55 -23.31 14.31 6.01
N HIS A 56 -23.36 15.62 5.80
CA HIS A 56 -22.59 16.31 4.75
C HIS A 56 -21.06 16.21 4.97
N TRP A 57 -20.62 16.17 6.22
CA TRP A 57 -19.21 15.99 6.57
C TRP A 57 -18.63 14.68 6.01
N MET A 58 -19.44 13.62 5.95
CA MET A 58 -19.01 12.32 5.44
C MET A 58 -18.90 12.31 3.92
N LEU A 59 -19.78 13.02 3.21
CA LEU A 59 -19.62 13.26 1.77
C LEU A 59 -18.32 13.99 1.47
N ALA A 60 -18.04 15.07 2.22
CA ALA A 60 -16.85 15.90 2.05
C ALA A 60 -15.58 15.08 2.30
N ALA A 61 -15.50 14.38 3.44
CA ALA A 61 -14.37 13.53 3.77
C ALA A 61 -14.19 12.38 2.78
N GLY A 62 -15.29 11.71 2.40
CA GLY A 62 -15.27 10.60 1.46
C GLY A 62 -14.72 10.97 0.09
N GLN A 63 -15.04 12.15 -0.43
CA GLN A 63 -14.49 12.61 -1.72
C GLN A 63 -12.98 12.87 -1.65
N VAL A 64 -12.49 13.47 -0.57
CA VAL A 64 -11.04 13.69 -0.36
C VAL A 64 -10.34 12.34 -0.23
N ALA A 65 -10.84 11.47 0.65
CA ALA A 65 -10.27 10.16 0.90
C ALA A 65 -10.25 9.28 -0.36
N SER A 66 -11.33 9.26 -1.15
CA SER A 66 -11.42 8.47 -2.39
C SER A 66 -10.33 8.84 -3.40
N ARG A 67 -10.02 10.13 -3.56
CA ARG A 67 -8.92 10.58 -4.44
C ARG A 67 -7.55 10.15 -3.94
N VAL A 68 -7.33 10.22 -2.63
CA VAL A 68 -6.08 9.81 -2.00
C VAL A 68 -5.90 8.29 -2.08
N PHE A 69 -6.98 7.52 -1.86
CA PHE A 69 -6.95 6.07 -2.03
C PHE A 69 -6.69 5.67 -3.48
N LEU A 70 -7.34 6.29 -4.47
CA LEU A 70 -7.02 6.04 -5.87
C LEU A 70 -5.55 6.29 -6.20
N GLY A 71 -4.98 7.41 -5.73
CA GLY A 71 -3.56 7.69 -5.89
C GLY A 71 -2.68 6.63 -5.22
N THR A 72 -3.08 6.19 -4.04
CA THR A 72 -2.40 5.11 -3.30
C THR A 72 -2.45 3.81 -4.06
N ASP A 73 -3.60 3.40 -4.61
CA ASP A 73 -3.78 2.18 -5.39
C ASP A 73 -2.88 2.14 -6.63
N ILE A 74 -2.75 3.27 -7.33
CA ILE A 74 -1.83 3.42 -8.45
C ILE A 74 -0.38 3.19 -7.98
N VAL A 75 0.03 3.83 -6.88
CA VAL A 75 1.37 3.67 -6.32
C VAL A 75 1.60 2.22 -5.87
N GLN A 76 0.62 1.59 -5.23
CA GLN A 76 0.68 0.20 -4.80
C GLN A 76 0.89 -0.74 -5.98
N PHE A 77 0.13 -0.56 -7.07
CA PHE A 77 0.25 -1.38 -8.27
C PHE A 77 1.66 -1.27 -8.89
N VAL A 78 2.17 -0.04 -9.05
CA VAL A 78 3.51 0.21 -9.59
C VAL A 78 4.58 -0.38 -8.67
N CYS A 79 4.51 -0.12 -7.36
CA CYS A 79 5.47 -0.63 -6.40
C CYS A 79 5.42 -2.16 -6.28
N ALA A 80 4.25 -2.79 -6.37
CA ALA A 80 4.12 -4.25 -6.37
C ALA A 80 4.88 -4.86 -7.57
N PHE A 81 4.67 -4.29 -8.76
CA PHE A 81 5.39 -4.71 -9.96
C PHE A 81 6.91 -4.53 -9.82
N LEU A 82 7.37 -3.34 -9.41
CA LEU A 82 8.80 -3.06 -9.23
C LEU A 82 9.44 -3.93 -8.14
N THR A 83 8.71 -4.23 -7.07
CA THR A 83 9.16 -5.12 -5.99
C THR A 83 9.43 -6.52 -6.52
N ILE A 84 8.52 -7.07 -7.33
CA ILE A 84 8.67 -8.40 -7.94
C ILE A 84 9.84 -8.40 -8.93
N VAL A 85 9.87 -7.46 -9.86
CA VAL A 85 10.93 -7.37 -10.88
C VAL A 85 12.31 -7.20 -10.23
N GLY A 86 12.45 -6.29 -9.27
CA GLY A 86 13.70 -6.06 -8.54
C GLY A 86 14.16 -7.31 -7.78
N PHE A 87 13.23 -7.99 -7.09
CA PHE A 87 13.51 -9.24 -6.38
C PHE A 87 13.99 -10.34 -7.33
N THR A 88 13.28 -10.55 -8.44
CA THR A 88 13.63 -11.55 -9.46
C THR A 88 15.00 -11.29 -10.07
N ILE A 89 15.32 -10.03 -10.40
CA ILE A 89 16.66 -9.66 -10.90
C ILE A 89 17.74 -9.98 -9.86
N ALA A 90 17.52 -9.62 -8.60
CA ALA A 90 18.48 -9.91 -7.52
C ALA A 90 18.72 -11.42 -7.34
N VAL A 91 17.66 -12.24 -7.43
CA VAL A 91 17.76 -13.70 -7.34
C VAL A 91 18.56 -14.28 -8.51
N ILE A 92 18.20 -13.94 -9.75
CA ILE A 92 18.84 -14.46 -10.97
C ILE A 92 20.31 -14.01 -11.05
N ALA A 93 20.63 -12.80 -10.60
CA ALA A 93 21.99 -12.27 -10.56
C ALA A 93 22.90 -13.00 -9.56
N GLY A 94 22.36 -13.94 -8.78
CA GLY A 94 23.10 -14.83 -7.91
C GLY A 94 23.12 -14.37 -6.47
N ALA A 95 21.96 -14.04 -5.90
CA ALA A 95 21.77 -13.84 -4.46
C ALA A 95 22.21 -15.10 -3.67
N LYS A 96 23.52 -15.24 -3.41
CA LYS A 96 24.11 -16.34 -2.64
C LYS A 96 24.12 -15.98 -1.16
N ARG A 97 22.96 -16.04 -0.49
CA ARG A 97 22.86 -15.77 0.95
C ARG A 97 21.81 -16.63 1.64
N ARG A 98 22.03 -16.82 2.96
CA ARG A 98 21.21 -17.57 3.94
C ARG A 98 19.83 -17.90 3.38
N SER A 99 19.66 -19.15 2.94
CA SER A 99 18.47 -19.65 2.23
C SER A 99 17.15 -19.27 2.91
N TRP A 100 17.15 -19.21 4.25
CA TRP A 100 15.98 -18.84 5.03
C TRP A 100 15.56 -17.36 4.86
N LEU A 101 16.50 -16.40 4.82
CA LEU A 101 16.15 -14.97 4.62
C LEU A 101 15.56 -14.74 3.23
N LEU A 102 16.12 -15.40 2.23
CA LEU A 102 15.60 -15.34 0.87
C LEU A 102 14.19 -15.91 0.80
N PHE A 103 13.96 -17.04 1.48
CA PHE A 103 12.64 -17.65 1.58
C PHE A 103 11.61 -16.70 2.20
N PHE A 104 11.89 -16.09 3.36
CA PHE A 104 10.93 -15.18 3.99
C PHE A 104 10.70 -13.91 3.16
N ARG A 105 11.70 -13.40 2.45
CA ARG A 105 11.52 -12.27 1.53
C ARG A 105 10.65 -12.64 0.33
N ALA A 106 10.84 -13.83 -0.24
CA ALA A 106 9.99 -14.34 -1.32
C ALA A 106 8.55 -14.53 -0.84
N ALA A 107 8.37 -15.15 0.34
CA ALA A 107 7.06 -15.37 0.95
C ALA A 107 6.35 -14.04 1.25
N GLY A 108 7.04 -13.08 1.89
CA GLY A 108 6.49 -11.76 2.19
C GLY A 108 6.10 -10.99 0.92
N THR A 109 6.94 -11.01 -0.11
CA THR A 109 6.62 -10.40 -1.43
C THR A 109 5.40 -11.06 -2.06
N GLY A 110 5.33 -12.39 -2.04
CA GLY A 110 4.18 -13.14 -2.57
C GLY A 110 2.88 -12.84 -1.82
N ILE A 111 2.92 -12.81 -0.48
CA ILE A 111 1.76 -12.48 0.35
C ILE A 111 1.31 -11.04 0.11
N ALA A 112 2.23 -10.07 0.07
CA ALA A 112 1.88 -8.67 -0.23
C ALA A 112 1.22 -8.54 -1.61
N PHE A 113 1.75 -9.25 -2.62
CA PHE A 113 1.16 -9.27 -3.96
C PHE A 113 -0.25 -9.88 -3.98
N LEU A 114 -0.48 -10.98 -3.25
CA LEU A 114 -1.80 -11.59 -3.15
C LEU A 114 -2.81 -10.66 -2.44
N LEU A 115 -2.40 -10.01 -1.36
CA LEU A 115 -3.25 -9.08 -0.62
C LEU A 115 -3.65 -7.87 -1.47
N VAL A 116 -2.69 -7.23 -2.17
CA VAL A 116 -3.02 -6.10 -3.05
C VAL A 116 -3.86 -6.54 -4.25
N SER A 117 -3.63 -7.73 -4.80
CA SER A 117 -4.46 -8.27 -5.87
C SER A 117 -5.89 -8.52 -5.41
N TYR A 118 -6.06 -9.10 -4.21
CA TYR A 118 -7.37 -9.27 -3.58
C TYR A 118 -8.06 -7.91 -3.37
N HIS A 119 -7.33 -6.91 -2.84
CA HIS A 119 -7.87 -5.58 -2.65
C HIS A 119 -8.35 -4.94 -3.96
N LEU A 120 -7.46 -4.84 -4.96
CA LEU A 120 -7.73 -4.13 -6.21
C LEU A 120 -8.76 -4.82 -7.09
N LEU A 121 -8.76 -6.16 -7.12
CA LEU A 121 -9.59 -6.91 -8.08
C LEU A 121 -10.93 -7.36 -7.48
N LEU A 122 -11.02 -7.58 -6.17
CA LEU A 122 -12.20 -8.17 -5.54
C LEU A 122 -12.92 -7.19 -4.61
N LEU A 123 -12.20 -6.39 -3.81
CA LEU A 123 -12.82 -5.48 -2.85
C LEU A 123 -13.11 -4.10 -3.46
N MET A 124 -12.15 -3.53 -4.18
CA MET A 124 -12.24 -2.16 -4.68
C MET A 124 -13.39 -1.94 -5.67
N PRO A 125 -13.66 -2.82 -6.66
CA PRO A 125 -14.72 -2.57 -7.64
C PRO A 125 -16.12 -2.40 -7.03
N PRO A 126 -16.64 -3.34 -6.18
CA PRO A 126 -17.95 -3.15 -5.57
C PRO A 126 -17.99 -1.94 -4.63
N MET A 127 -16.92 -1.69 -3.85
CA MET A 127 -16.86 -0.52 -2.97
C MET A 127 -16.93 0.81 -3.74
N GLN A 128 -16.22 0.92 -4.87
CA GLN A 128 -16.26 2.12 -5.71
C GLN A 128 -17.63 2.31 -6.36
N ASN A 129 -18.32 1.22 -6.72
CA ASN A 129 -19.68 1.29 -7.22
C ASN A 129 -20.66 1.80 -6.15
N ASP A 130 -20.60 1.26 -4.94
CA ASP A 130 -21.44 1.71 -3.83
C ASP A 130 -21.15 3.16 -3.45
N LEU A 131 -19.88 3.58 -3.45
CA LEU A 131 -19.51 4.95 -3.13
C LEU A 131 -20.04 5.96 -4.16
N ARG A 132 -19.98 5.64 -5.46
CA ARG A 132 -20.56 6.48 -6.52
C ARG A 132 -22.08 6.52 -6.42
N ALA A 133 -22.73 5.37 -6.23
CA ALA A 133 -24.17 5.30 -6.07
C ALA A 133 -24.67 6.08 -4.84
N TYR A 134 -23.92 6.04 -3.74
CA TYR A 134 -24.15 6.88 -2.56
C TYR A 134 -24.11 8.37 -2.92
N TRP A 135 -23.06 8.82 -3.62
CA TRP A 135 -22.93 10.22 -4.02
C TRP A 135 -23.98 10.67 -5.02
N ASP A 136 -24.35 9.82 -5.97
CA ASP A 136 -25.38 10.13 -6.97
C ASP A 136 -26.76 10.24 -6.33
N ALA A 137 -27.12 9.32 -5.42
CA ALA A 137 -28.37 9.37 -4.66
C ALA A 137 -28.42 10.59 -3.73
N ALA A 138 -27.33 10.88 -3.02
CA ALA A 138 -27.22 12.07 -2.18
C ALA A 138 -27.38 13.35 -3.02
N LYS A 139 -26.76 13.42 -4.20
CA LYS A 139 -26.87 14.57 -5.11
C LYS A 139 -28.30 14.77 -5.62
N ALA A 140 -29.07 13.69 -5.74
CA ALA A 140 -30.49 13.72 -6.10
C ALA A 140 -31.43 14.03 -4.91
N GLY A 141 -30.91 14.22 -3.69
CA GLY A 141 -31.70 14.40 -2.48
C GLY A 141 -32.34 13.11 -1.93
N ASP A 142 -32.11 11.95 -2.57
CA ASP A 142 -32.65 10.66 -2.14
C ASP A 142 -31.82 10.09 -0.98
N THR A 143 -32.08 10.62 0.22
CA THR A 143 -31.35 10.27 1.43
C THR A 143 -31.53 8.80 1.83
N ALA A 144 -32.71 8.22 1.56
CA ALA A 144 -32.98 6.82 1.89
C ALA A 144 -32.12 5.87 1.04
N THR A 145 -32.08 6.07 -0.27
CA THR A 145 -31.23 5.28 -1.18
C THR A 145 -29.75 5.53 -0.92
N ALA A 146 -29.36 6.78 -0.64
CA ALA A 146 -27.99 7.12 -0.27
C ALA A 146 -27.51 6.30 0.94
N GLU A 147 -28.34 6.18 1.97
CA GLU A 147 -28.02 5.44 3.18
C GLU A 147 -27.81 3.94 2.93
N VAL A 148 -28.60 3.32 2.04
CA VAL A 148 -28.43 1.91 1.65
C VAL A 148 -27.04 1.68 1.03
N HIS A 149 -26.62 2.54 0.09
CA HIS A 149 -25.30 2.42 -0.53
C HIS A 149 -24.15 2.73 0.43
N ARG A 150 -24.36 3.70 1.34
CA ARG A 150 -23.40 4.00 2.40
C ARG A 150 -23.18 2.80 3.31
N GLN A 151 -24.26 2.12 3.72
CA GLN A 151 -24.17 0.92 4.55
C GLN A 151 -23.44 -0.21 3.80
N ALA A 152 -23.79 -0.45 2.53
CA ALA A 152 -23.12 -1.47 1.71
C ALA A 152 -21.61 -1.21 1.56
N PHE A 153 -21.21 0.06 1.43
CA PHE A 153 -19.80 0.46 1.47
C PHE A 153 -19.18 0.15 2.84
N SER A 154 -19.85 0.54 3.93
CA SER A 154 -19.38 0.34 5.31
C SER A 154 -19.14 -1.14 5.64
N ASP A 155 -20.04 -2.02 5.17
CA ASP A 155 -19.93 -3.47 5.40
C ASP A 155 -18.63 -4.05 4.79
N ARG A 156 -18.21 -3.54 3.62
CA ARG A 156 -16.97 -3.96 2.95
C ARG A 156 -15.74 -3.20 3.41
N HIS A 157 -15.91 -1.98 3.94
CA HIS A 157 -14.81 -1.12 4.37
C HIS A 157 -13.94 -1.77 5.46
N GLY A 158 -14.54 -2.55 6.38
CA GLY A 158 -13.79 -3.29 7.39
C GLY A 158 -12.87 -4.37 6.80
N GLU A 159 -13.32 -5.06 5.75
CA GLU A 159 -12.49 -6.04 5.03
C GLU A 159 -11.35 -5.37 4.26
N ALA A 160 -11.65 -4.28 3.55
CA ALA A 160 -10.65 -3.49 2.85
C ALA A 160 -9.58 -2.95 3.82
N SER A 161 -9.99 -2.39 4.95
CA SER A 161 -9.09 -1.86 5.98
C SER A 161 -8.14 -2.93 6.51
N ARG A 162 -8.64 -4.15 6.78
CA ARG A 162 -7.82 -5.28 7.21
C ARG A 162 -6.84 -5.75 6.13
N SER A 163 -7.28 -5.78 4.88
CA SER A 163 -6.44 -6.16 3.73
C SER A 163 -5.30 -5.15 3.50
N ILE A 164 -5.61 -3.86 3.49
CA ILE A 164 -4.62 -2.78 3.36
C ILE A 164 -3.66 -2.79 4.56
N GLY A 165 -4.18 -2.87 5.78
CA GLY A 165 -3.36 -2.93 7.00
C GLY A 165 -2.41 -4.12 7.01
N SER A 166 -2.90 -5.31 6.59
CA SER A 166 -2.05 -6.50 6.44
C SER A 166 -0.98 -6.31 5.36
N THR A 167 -1.33 -5.66 4.24
CA THR A 167 -0.36 -5.32 3.18
C THR A 167 0.74 -4.40 3.72
N ALA A 168 0.38 -3.38 4.51
CA ALA A 168 1.34 -2.46 5.13
C ALA A 168 2.30 -3.18 6.09
N VAL A 169 1.77 -4.08 6.93
CA VAL A 169 2.60 -4.88 7.85
C VAL A 169 3.55 -5.81 7.08
N VAL A 170 3.04 -6.54 6.09
CA VAL A 170 3.85 -7.51 5.32
C VAL A 170 4.93 -6.79 4.50
N THR A 171 4.62 -5.65 3.88
CA THR A 171 5.60 -4.85 3.14
C THR A 171 6.69 -4.30 4.05
N LEU A 172 6.34 -3.80 5.25
CA LEU A 172 7.32 -3.37 6.26
C LEU A 172 8.22 -4.50 6.75
N VAL A 173 7.65 -5.66 7.08
CA VAL A 173 8.45 -6.82 7.52
C VAL A 173 9.40 -7.27 6.40
N THR A 174 8.91 -7.33 5.16
CA THR A 174 9.72 -7.70 3.99
C THR A 174 10.85 -6.69 3.76
N LEU A 175 10.57 -5.39 3.91
CA LEU A 175 11.57 -4.32 3.84
C LEU A 175 12.63 -4.49 4.93
N GLY A 176 12.22 -4.72 6.18
CA GLY A 176 13.13 -4.92 7.31
C GLY A 176 14.06 -6.12 7.11
N LEU A 177 13.53 -7.24 6.61
CA LEU A 177 14.31 -8.43 6.25
C LEU A 177 15.30 -8.14 5.11
N GLY A 178 14.88 -7.35 4.12
CA GLY A 178 15.71 -6.90 3.03
C GLY A 178 16.88 -6.02 3.52
N LEU A 179 16.58 -5.00 4.31
CA LEU A 179 17.58 -4.12 4.92
C LEU A 179 18.57 -4.88 5.81
N TRP A 180 18.10 -5.86 6.60
CA TRP A 180 18.97 -6.74 7.38
C TRP A 180 19.90 -7.54 6.44
N SER A 181 19.34 -8.15 5.39
CA SER A 181 20.14 -8.94 4.43
C SER A 181 21.30 -8.14 3.82
N VAL A 182 21.08 -6.85 3.56
CA VAL A 182 22.07 -5.92 3.03
C VAL A 182 23.04 -5.42 4.11
N SER A 183 22.59 -5.10 5.32
CA SER A 183 23.46 -4.60 6.40
C SER A 183 24.45 -5.66 6.90
N GLY A 184 24.06 -6.93 6.89
CA GLY A 184 24.96 -8.07 7.15
C GLY A 184 26.14 -8.16 6.17
N MET A 185 26.13 -7.44 5.03
CA MET A 185 27.31 -7.26 4.16
C MET A 185 28.45 -6.55 4.86
N ALA A 186 28.13 -5.46 5.55
CA ALA A 186 29.12 -4.52 6.04
C ALA A 186 30.00 -5.12 7.14
N TYR A 187 29.50 -6.15 7.85
CA TYR A 187 30.20 -6.79 8.97
C TYR A 187 30.93 -8.09 8.60
N GLY A 188 30.74 -8.62 7.39
CA GLY A 188 31.26 -9.94 6.98
C GLY A 188 32.58 -9.93 6.22
N GLU A 189 33.07 -8.77 5.76
CA GLU A 189 34.39 -8.66 5.16
C GLU A 189 35.45 -8.73 6.27
N LYS A 190 36.06 -9.92 6.44
CA LYS A 190 37.32 -10.01 7.18
C LYS A 190 38.32 -9.07 6.49
N PRO A 191 39.03 -8.20 7.24
CA PRO A 191 40.05 -7.35 6.65
C PRO A 191 41.00 -8.25 5.86
N VAL A 192 41.26 -7.87 4.62
CA VAL A 192 42.33 -8.48 3.81
C VAL A 192 43.58 -8.40 4.67
N ARG A 193 44.10 -9.55 5.09
CA ARG A 193 45.43 -9.60 5.70
C ARG A 193 46.37 -9.22 4.58
N ASP A 194 46.79 -7.97 4.56
CA ASP A 194 47.89 -7.51 3.74
C ASP A 194 49.10 -8.37 4.11
N GLY A 195 49.36 -9.36 3.27
CA GLY A 195 50.50 -10.24 3.41
C GLY A 195 51.75 -9.44 3.10
N THR A 196 52.30 -8.75 4.09
CA THR A 196 53.71 -8.37 4.06
C THR A 196 54.52 -9.62 4.37
N PRO A 197 55.29 -10.17 3.42
CA PRO A 197 56.24 -11.23 3.71
C PRO A 197 57.34 -10.65 4.63
N SER A 198 57.56 -11.30 5.77
CA SER A 198 58.70 -11.08 6.68
C SER A 198 59.97 -11.71 6.13
#